data_AF-A0A9D4T8F8-F1
#
_entry.id   AF-A0A9D4T8F8-F1
#
_cell.length_a   1.000
_cell.length_b   1.000
_cell.length_c   1.000
_cell.angle_alpha   90.00
_cell.angle_beta   90.00
_cell.angle_gamma   90.00
#
_symmetry.space_group_name_H-M   'P 1'
#
loop_
_entity.id
_entity.type
_entity.pdbx_description
1 polymer ?
#
loop_
_entity_poly.entity_id
_entity_poly.type
_entity_poly.pdbx_seq_one_letter_code
_entity_poly.pdbx_strand_id
1 'polypeptide(L)'
;MKVSVRVRGEWLAVPCRDGRQTVRWLGEEALRRYMKLKPSSFLDGRTEKVYQVRKTRGGAIIDGDDIIRNVLDDNEFLSVGTCRAITEKQTRAPP
;
A
#
# COMPACT_ATOMS: atom_id res chain seq x y z
N MET A 1 15.86 4.48 6.87
CA MET A 1 14.82 3.81 7.68
C MET A 1 14.16 2.66 6.90
N LYS A 2 13.63 1.67 7.62
CA LYS A 2 12.94 0.48 7.11
C LYS A 2 11.71 0.20 7.97
N VAL A 3 10.59 -0.15 7.35
CA VAL A 3 9.35 -0.52 8.05
C VAL A 3 8.84 -1.87 7.57
N SER A 4 8.04 -2.53 8.42
CA SER A 4 7.41 -3.81 8.14
C SER A 4 5.94 -3.59 7.80
N VAL A 5 5.54 -3.85 6.56
CA VAL A 5 4.20 -3.57 6.07
C VAL A 5 3.44 -4.84 5.80
N ARG A 6 2.24 -4.97 6.38
CA ARG A 6 1.32 -6.09 6.17
C ARG A 6 0.38 -5.81 5.02
N VAL A 7 0.42 -6.65 3.99
CA VAL A 7 -0.50 -6.63 2.84
C VAL A 7 -1.18 -7.99 2.74
N ARG A 8 -2.51 -8.04 2.90
CA ARG A 8 -3.32 -9.28 2.80
C ARG A 8 -2.80 -10.47 3.61
N GLY A 9 -2.30 -10.21 4.81
CA GLY A 9 -1.78 -11.25 5.69
C GLY A 9 -0.27 -11.46 5.62
N GLU A 10 0.39 -11.01 4.55
CA GLU A 10 1.84 -11.16 4.35
C GLU A 10 2.62 -9.92 4.78
N TRP A 11 3.83 -10.13 5.28
CA TRP A 11 4.72 -9.08 5.77
C TRP A 11 5.83 -8.80 4.77
N LEU A 12 5.97 -7.52 4.40
CA LEU A 12 7.01 -7.05 3.50
C LEU A 12 7.89 -6.02 4.20
N ALA A 13 9.20 -6.21 4.11
CA ALA A 13 10.15 -5.19 4.50
C ALA A 13 10.24 -4.11 3.40
N VAL A 14 9.95 -2.87 3.75
CA VAL A 14 10.00 -1.72 2.83
C VAL A 14 11.08 -0.74 3.30
N PRO A 15 12.21 -0.63 2.58
CA PRO A 15 13.20 0.40 2.82
C PRO A 15 12.66 1.74 2.34
N CYS A 16 12.51 2.71 3.23
CA CYS A 16 11.99 4.04 2.92
C CYS A 16 13.10 5.06 2.66
N ARG A 17 14.35 4.60 2.46
CA ARG A 17 15.55 5.45 2.27
C ARG A 17 15.63 6.50 3.38
N ASP A 18 15.47 7.79 3.03
CA ASP A 18 15.56 8.96 3.91
C ASP A 18 14.23 9.30 4.62
N GLY A 19 13.16 8.55 4.37
CA GLY A 19 11.86 8.75 4.99
C GLY A 19 11.14 10.03 4.56
N ARG A 20 11.56 10.65 3.45
CA ARG A 20 10.97 11.90 2.93
C ARG A 20 9.73 11.67 2.07
N GLN A 21 9.39 10.40 1.86
CA GLN A 21 8.28 9.98 1.01
C GLN A 21 6.99 10.02 1.83
N THR A 22 5.86 10.05 1.13
CA THR A 22 4.56 10.05 1.77
C THR A 22 4.14 8.65 2.19
N VAL A 23 3.22 8.57 3.14
CA VAL A 23 2.62 7.30 3.57
C VAL A 23 1.83 6.65 2.43
N ARG A 24 1.22 7.43 1.53
CA ARG A 24 0.61 6.93 0.29
C ARG A 24 1.62 6.18 -0.57
N TRP A 25 2.80 6.79 -0.81
CA TRP A 25 3.89 6.12 -1.54
C TRP A 25 4.31 4.82 -0.86
N LEU A 26 4.42 4.80 0.47
CA LEU A 26 4.78 3.60 1.22
C LEU A 26 3.76 2.47 1.02
N GLY A 27 2.48 2.78 1.08
CA GLY A 27 1.41 1.81 0.83
C GLY A 27 1.48 1.25 -0.59
N GLU A 28 1.65 2.10 -1.59
CA GLU A 28 1.72 1.71 -2.99
C GLU A 28 2.96 0.86 -3.28
N GLU A 29 4.11 1.23 -2.72
CA GLU A 29 5.36 0.49 -2.84
C GLU A 29 5.28 -0.89 -2.16
N ALA A 30 4.60 -0.98 -1.00
CA ALA A 30 4.31 -2.26 -0.35
C ALA A 30 3.40 -3.15 -1.21
N LEU A 31 2.32 -2.58 -1.77
CA LEU A 31 1.41 -3.30 -2.67
C LEU A 31 2.12 -3.77 -3.94
N ARG A 32 2.96 -2.93 -4.55
CA ARG A 32 3.76 -3.26 -5.73
C ARG A 32 4.70 -4.43 -5.46
N ARG A 33 5.36 -4.45 -4.30
CA ARG A 33 6.22 -5.56 -3.87
C ARG A 33 5.43 -6.84 -3.63
N TYR A 34 4.28 -6.73 -2.98
CA TYR A 34 3.37 -7.85 -2.76
C TYR A 34 2.96 -8.49 -4.09
N MET A 35 2.49 -7.69 -5.05
CA MET A 35 2.09 -8.17 -6.38
C MET A 35 3.23 -8.83 -7.15
N LYS A 36 4.46 -8.30 -7.02
CA LYS A 36 5.65 -8.89 -7.68
C LYS A 36 5.97 -10.30 -7.17
N LEU A 37 5.62 -10.62 -5.92
CA LEU A 37 5.83 -11.94 -5.33
C LEU A 37 4.71 -12.93 -5.70
N LYS A 38 3.61 -12.47 -6.28
CA LYS A 38 2.49 -13.34 -6.62
C LYS A 38 2.68 -13.99 -7.99
N PRO A 39 2.24 -15.25 -8.15
CA PRO A 39 2.23 -15.91 -9.44
C PRO A 39 1.30 -15.16 -10.39
N SER A 40 1.56 -15.26 -11.69
CA SER A 40 0.76 -14.60 -12.74
C SER A 40 -0.73 -14.98 -12.69
N SER A 41 -1.07 -16.16 -12.18
CA SER A 41 -2.45 -16.60 -11.95
C SER A 41 -3.22 -15.78 -10.91
N PHE A 42 -2.53 -14.99 -10.08
CA PHE A 42 -3.13 -14.09 -9.08
C PHE A 42 -3.44 -12.70 -9.66
N LEU A 43 -2.89 -12.39 -10.84
CA LEU A 43 -3.09 -11.12 -11.51
C LEU A 43 -4.37 -11.22 -12.33
N ASP A 44 -5.52 -11.08 -11.67
CA ASP A 44 -6.87 -11.12 -12.28
C ASP A 44 -7.15 -9.95 -13.26
N GLY A 45 -6.12 -9.25 -13.73
CA GLY A 45 -6.22 -8.03 -14.55
C GLY A 45 -6.81 -6.81 -13.83
N ARG A 46 -7.11 -6.93 -12.52
CA ARG A 46 -7.74 -5.87 -11.72
C ARG A 46 -6.70 -5.01 -11.03
N THR A 47 -6.89 -3.69 -11.08
CA THR A 47 -6.03 -2.74 -10.38
C THR A 47 -6.43 -2.66 -8.91
N GLU A 48 -5.49 -2.99 -8.02
CA GLU A 48 -5.65 -2.78 -6.59
C GLU A 48 -5.12 -1.41 -6.21
N LYS A 49 -5.88 -0.69 -5.37
CA LYS A 49 -5.47 0.60 -4.84
C LYS A 49 -5.35 0.52 -3.33
N VAL A 50 -4.42 1.30 -2.79
CA VAL A 50 -4.30 1.50 -1.36
C VAL A 50 -5.41 2.43 -0.91
N TYR A 51 -6.20 1.97 0.06
CA TYR A 51 -7.27 2.75 0.66
C TYR A 51 -6.83 3.38 1.98
N GLN A 52 -6.06 2.66 2.78
CA GLN A 52 -5.68 3.09 4.12
C GLN A 52 -4.35 2.48 4.54
N VAL A 53 -3.57 3.24 5.32
CA VAL A 53 -2.41 2.75 6.07
C VAL A 53 -2.66 2.99 7.55
N ARG A 54 -2.36 1.98 8.38
CA ARG A 54 -2.53 2.08 9.84
C ARG A 54 -1.39 1.41 10.59
N LYS A 55 -1.07 1.92 11.78
CA LYS A 55 -0.17 1.26 12.73
C LYS A 55 -0.80 -0.02 13.27
N THR A 56 -0.02 -1.09 13.38
CA THR A 56 -0.52 -2.32 14.01
C THR A 56 -0.60 -2.17 15.52
N ARG A 57 0.33 -1.42 16.11
CA ARG A 57 0.28 -1.01 17.51
C ARG A 57 -0.67 0.17 17.67
N GLY A 58 -1.68 0.04 18.52
CA GLY A 58 -2.64 1.10 18.81
C GLY A 58 -3.69 1.36 17.72
N GLY A 59 -3.54 0.81 16.52
CA GLY A 59 -4.54 0.89 15.45
C GLY A 59 -4.69 2.27 14.80
N ALA A 60 -3.76 3.20 15.07
CA ALA A 60 -3.83 4.57 14.55
C ALA A 60 -3.79 4.59 13.01
N ILE A 61 -4.76 5.28 12.41
CA ILE A 61 -4.80 5.56 10.97
C ILE A 61 -3.86 6.73 10.69
N ILE A 62 -3.10 6.63 9.61
CA ILE A 62 -2.14 7.66 9.20
C ILE A 62 -2.63 8.28 7.90
N ASP A 63 -2.53 9.60 7.78
CA ASP A 63 -2.92 10.28 6.55
C ASP A 63 -1.96 9.90 5.41
N GLY A 64 -2.49 9.77 4.19
CA GLY A 64 -1.69 9.38 3.03
C GLY A 64 -0.69 10.45 2.60
N ASP A 65 -0.96 11.72 2.90
CA ASP A 65 -0.12 12.86 2.55
C ASP A 65 0.93 13.19 3.64
N ASP A 66 0.86 12.50 4.80
CA ASP A 66 1.89 12.59 5.83
C ASP A 66 3.24 12.08 5.34
N ILE A 67 4.31 12.76 5.77
CA ILE A 67 5.69 12.34 5.50
C ILE A 67 6.07 11.22 6.47
N ILE A 68 6.58 10.12 5.94
CA ILE A 68 6.94 8.90 6.69
C ILE A 68 7.78 9.23 7.94
N ARG A 69 8.89 9.95 7.80
CA ARG A 69 9.78 10.25 8.94
C ARG A 69 9.16 11.09 10.05
N ASN A 70 8.05 11.78 9.78
CA ASN A 70 7.37 12.61 10.76
C ASN A 70 6.38 11.80 11.62
N VAL A 71 5.91 10.66 11.11
CA VAL A 71 4.82 9.88 11.71
C VAL A 71 5.20 8.42 12.01
N LEU A 72 6.33 7.95 11.45
CA LEU A 72 6.81 6.58 11.58
C LEU A 72 8.26 6.53 12.07
N ASP A 73 8.50 5.57 12.95
CA ASP A 73 9.83 5.23 13.44
C ASP A 73 10.47 4.10 12.62
N ASP A 74 11.79 3.93 12.78
CA ASP A 74 12.49 2.79 12.18
C ASP A 74 12.02 1.46 12.81
N ASN A 75 11.84 0.45 11.96
CA ASN A 75 11.32 -0.88 12.30
C ASN A 75 9.87 -0.91 12.80
N GLU A 76 9.06 0.10 12.46
CA GLU A 76 7.64 0.11 12.80
C GLU A 76 6.82 -0.88 11.95
N PHE A 77 5.71 -1.37 12.51
CA PHE A 77 4.82 -2.34 11.90
C PHE A 77 3.50 -1.68 11.47
N LEU A 78 3.17 -1.84 10.19
CA LEU A 78 2.03 -1.21 9.54
C LEU A 78 1.14 -2.24 8.87
N SER A 79 -0.13 -1.91 8.69
CA SER A 79 -1.06 -2.68 7.88
C SER A 79 -1.64 -1.79 6.79
N VAL A 80 -1.68 -2.32 5.57
CA VAL A 80 -2.25 -1.64 4.41
C VAL A 80 -3.60 -2.27 4.07
N GLY A 81 -4.63 -1.43 4.04
CA GLY A 81 -5.93 -1.77 3.48
C GLY A 81 -5.93 -1.51 1.98
N THR A 82 -6.29 -2.53 1.20
CA THR A 82 -6.44 -2.42 -0.26
C THR A 82 -7.90 -2.50 -0.64
N CYS A 83 -8.32 -1.67 -1.59
CA CYS A 83 -9.62 -1.78 -2.23
C CYS A 83 -9.44 -2.21 -3.68
N ARG A 84 -10.42 -2.97 -4.18
CA ARG A 84 -10.51 -3.30 -5.59
C ARG A 84 -11.15 -2.11 -6.30
N ALA A 85 -10.43 -1.47 -7.21
CA ALA A 85 -11.04 -0.48 -8.08
C ALA A 85 -11.92 -1.23 -9.10
N ILE A 86 -13.22 -0.94 -9.10
CA ILE A 86 -14.08 -1.30 -10.22
C ILE A 86 -13.74 -0.34 -11.36
N THR A 87 -13.05 -0.84 -12.38
CA THR A 87 -12.89 -0.08 -13.63
C THR A 87 -14.23 -0.13 -14.34
N GLU A 88 -15.08 0.87 -14.14
CA GLU A 88 -16.20 1.12 -15.07
C GLU A 88 -15.58 1.40 -16.43
N LYS A 89 -15.58 0.40 -17.31
CA LYS A 89 -15.42 0.65 -18.74
C LYS A 89 -16.65 1.46 -19.14
N GLN A 90 -16.48 2.77 -19.26
CA GLN A 90 -17.47 3.67 -19.81
C GLN A 90 -17.66 3.30 -21.30
N THR A 91 -18.52 2.32 -21.57
CA THR A 91 -19.05 2.03 -22.89
C THR A 91 -19.94 3.20 -23.31
N ARG A 92 -19.32 4.24 -23.87
CA ARG A 92 -20.00 5.09 -24.84
C ARG A 92 -19.93 4.36 -26.18
N ALA A 93 -21.02 3.67 -26.53
CA ALA A 93 -21.22 3.16 -27.87
C ALA A 93 -21.50 4.35 -28.81
N PRO A 94 -20.87 4.44 -30.00
CA PRO A 94 -21.46 5.10 -31.17
C PRO A 94 -22.39 4.08 -31.88
N PRO A 95 -23.35 4.48 -32.73
CA PRO A 95 -23.48 5.74 -33.47
C PRO A 95 -24.69 6.60 -33.07
#